data_AF-A0A2T7PMA2-F1
#
_entry.id   AF-A0A2T7PMA2-F1
#
_cell.length_a   1.000
_cell.length_b   1.000
_cell.length_c   1.000
_cell.angle_alpha   90.00
_cell.angle_beta   90.00
_cell.angle_gamma   90.00
#
_symmetry.space_group_name_H-M   'P 1'
#
loop_
_entity.id
_entity.type
_entity.pdbx_description
1 polymer ?
#
loop_
_entity_poly.entity_id
_entity_poly.type
_entity_poly.pdbx_seq_one_letter_code
_entity_poly.pdbx_strand_id
1 'polypeptide(L)'
;MIGVPITTFTQLELAGNKIRYIHNSDDEMKMDSFEFEVTDGFNPVARTFRISLSDVDNRKPVLMFQTLRLKEGDQKLITPFELSAEDRDTPDESIVFTVTQVPVHGLLLYNSTRVVTGFTMEDLKENLISYQHDQSETLEDSFSFTVTDGTHTDFYVYPETASTTRRSQTMNIEVIPVDNGIPQDVGKTLDRDKS
;
A
#
# COMPACT_ATOMS: atom_id res chain seq x y z
N MET A 1 -11.97 -10.32 -30.02
CA MET A 1 -12.02 -9.83 -31.42
C MET A 1 -11.68 -8.36 -31.40
N ILE A 2 -10.56 -7.99 -32.03
CA ILE A 2 -10.14 -6.60 -32.18
C ILE A 2 -11.01 -6.00 -33.30
N GLY A 3 -11.61 -4.82 -33.07
CA GLY A 3 -12.44 -4.14 -34.07
C GLY A 3 -11.62 -3.60 -35.24
N VAL A 4 -12.30 -3.22 -36.33
CA VAL A 4 -11.68 -2.51 -37.46
C VAL A 4 -11.84 -1.00 -37.22
N PRO A 5 -10.77 -0.18 -37.33
CA PRO A 5 -10.89 1.27 -37.23
C PRO A 5 -11.85 1.82 -38.29
N ILE A 6 -12.70 2.76 -37.90
CA ILE A 6 -13.66 3.42 -38.79
C ILE A 6 -13.45 4.93 -38.73
N THR A 7 -13.71 5.61 -39.86
CA THR A 7 -13.67 7.08 -39.96
C THR A 7 -15.05 7.68 -40.23
N THR A 8 -16.03 6.85 -40.58
CA THR A 8 -17.42 7.24 -40.84
C THR A 8 -18.36 6.13 -40.38
N PHE A 9 -19.55 6.49 -39.92
CA PHE A 9 -20.62 5.57 -39.55
C PHE A 9 -21.98 6.28 -39.59
N THR A 10 -23.04 5.50 -39.66
CA THR A 10 -24.43 5.98 -39.63
C THR A 10 -25.00 5.94 -38.21
N GLN A 11 -26.04 6.75 -37.97
CA GLN A 11 -26.78 6.71 -36.70
C GLN A 11 -27.39 5.33 -36.42
N LEU A 12 -27.76 4.57 -37.46
CA LEU A 12 -28.29 3.22 -37.34
C LEU A 12 -27.23 2.22 -36.86
N GLU A 13 -25.97 2.36 -37.31
CA GLU A 13 -24.86 1.53 -36.85
C GLU A 13 -24.49 1.81 -35.40
N LEU A 14 -24.52 3.10 -35.01
CA LEU A 14 -24.34 3.51 -33.62
C LEU A 14 -25.46 2.94 -32.73
N ALA A 15 -26.73 3.14 -33.12
CA ALA A 15 -27.88 2.63 -32.38
C ALA A 15 -27.95 1.08 -32.35
N GLY A 16 -27.39 0.43 -33.36
CA GLY A 16 -27.28 -1.02 -33.45
C GLY A 16 -26.10 -1.62 -32.68
N ASN A 17 -25.42 -0.84 -31.82
CA ASN A 17 -24.24 -1.27 -31.03
C ASN A 17 -23.09 -1.84 -31.90
N LYS A 18 -22.99 -1.42 -33.17
CA LYS A 18 -21.90 -1.84 -34.06
C LYS A 18 -20.63 -1.01 -33.88
N ILE A 19 -20.75 0.15 -33.26
CA ILE A 19 -19.66 1.07 -33.00
C ILE A 19 -19.23 0.94 -31.53
N ARG A 20 -17.91 0.86 -31.29
CA ARG A 20 -17.33 0.82 -29.96
C ARG A 20 -16.08 1.69 -29.91
N TYR A 21 -15.92 2.40 -28.79
CA TYR A 21 -14.66 3.04 -28.44
C TYR A 21 -13.70 2.01 -27.83
N ILE A 22 -12.43 2.08 -28.21
CA ILE A 22 -11.35 1.27 -27.63
C ILE A 22 -10.24 2.24 -27.24
N HIS A 23 -9.97 2.34 -25.94
CA HIS A 23 -8.82 3.07 -25.43
C HIS A 23 -7.57 2.20 -25.57
N ASN A 24 -6.50 2.75 -26.14
CA ASN A 24 -5.27 2.02 -26.45
C ASN A 24 -4.00 2.74 -25.99
N SER A 25 -4.10 3.79 -25.17
CA SER A 25 -2.91 4.39 -24.55
C SER A 25 -2.52 3.65 -23.29
N ASP A 26 -1.21 3.45 -23.14
CA ASP A 26 -0.59 2.97 -21.90
C ASP A 26 -0.45 4.09 -20.86
N ASP A 27 -0.67 5.34 -21.26
CA ASP A 27 -0.64 6.53 -20.41
C ASP A 27 -1.98 6.70 -19.67
N GLU A 28 -1.89 7.13 -18.41
CA GLU A 28 -3.00 7.47 -17.50
C GLU A 28 -3.79 8.72 -17.93
N MET A 29 -3.84 9.03 -19.23
CA MET A 29 -4.69 10.07 -19.77
C MET A 29 -6.15 9.61 -19.68
N LYS A 30 -6.77 9.98 -18.56
CA LYS A 30 -8.19 9.75 -18.22
C LYS A 30 -9.18 10.54 -19.10
N MET A 31 -8.67 11.26 -20.10
CA MET A 31 -9.45 12.03 -21.04
C MET A 31 -8.95 11.78 -22.45
N ASP A 32 -9.89 11.46 -23.34
CA ASP A 32 -9.68 11.38 -24.77
C ASP A 32 -10.73 12.25 -25.48
N SER A 33 -10.44 12.69 -26.69
CA SER A 33 -11.41 13.44 -27.48
C SER A 33 -11.14 13.29 -28.96
N PHE A 34 -12.21 13.28 -29.74
CA PHE A 34 -12.12 13.35 -31.18
C PHE A 34 -13.12 14.38 -31.71
N GLU A 35 -12.77 14.97 -32.86
CA GLU A 35 -13.69 15.81 -33.61
C GLU A 35 -14.42 14.98 -34.66
N PHE A 36 -15.71 15.26 -34.84
CA PHE A 36 -16.54 14.62 -35.85
C PHE A 36 -17.46 15.63 -36.49
N GLU A 37 -17.88 15.33 -37.71
CA GLU A 37 -18.82 16.13 -38.48
C GLU A 37 -20.14 15.36 -38.62
N VAL A 38 -21.26 16.05 -38.41
CA VAL A 38 -22.60 15.53 -38.69
C VAL A 38 -23.20 16.36 -39.82
N THR A 39 -23.74 15.70 -40.84
CA THR A 39 -24.36 16.35 -42.00
C THR A 39 -25.67 15.65 -42.36
N ASP A 40 -26.63 16.43 -42.87
CA ASP A 40 -27.87 15.96 -43.50
C ASP A 40 -27.70 15.73 -45.03
N GLY A 41 -26.47 15.87 -45.54
CA GLY A 41 -26.12 15.82 -46.95
C GLY A 41 -25.89 17.21 -47.57
N PHE A 42 -26.27 18.29 -46.89
CA PHE A 42 -26.12 19.67 -47.37
C PHE A 42 -25.41 20.57 -46.36
N ASN A 43 -25.64 20.37 -45.07
CA ASN A 43 -25.18 21.24 -43.99
C ASN A 43 -24.29 20.48 -43.00
N PRO A 44 -22.96 20.51 -43.16
CA PRO A 44 -22.05 19.90 -42.19
C PRO A 44 -21.87 20.74 -40.92
N VAL A 45 -21.82 20.07 -39.78
CA VAL A 45 -21.56 20.68 -38.47
C VAL A 45 -20.49 19.88 -37.72
N ALA A 46 -19.37 20.54 -37.41
CA ALA A 46 -18.29 19.97 -36.61
C ALA A 46 -18.61 20.04 -35.10
N ARG A 47 -18.28 18.98 -34.37
CA ARG A 47 -18.41 18.86 -32.91
C ARG A 47 -17.23 18.10 -32.32
N THR A 48 -16.88 18.42 -31.08
CA THR A 48 -15.92 17.65 -30.29
C THR A 48 -16.67 16.67 -29.40
N PHE A 49 -16.35 15.39 -29.48
CA PHE A 49 -16.77 14.39 -28.51
C PHE A 49 -15.68 14.22 -27.47
N ARG A 50 -16.02 14.40 -26.19
CA ARG A 50 -15.10 14.21 -25.06
C ARG A 50 -15.42 12.90 -24.35
N ILE A 51 -14.39 12.12 -24.08
CA ILE A 51 -14.45 10.83 -23.40
C ILE A 51 -13.72 11.01 -22.08
N SER A 52 -14.42 10.77 -20.98
CA SER A 52 -13.82 10.65 -19.65
C SER A 52 -13.79 9.17 -19.27
N LEU A 53 -12.61 8.64 -19.04
CA LEU A 53 -12.44 7.31 -18.46
C LEU A 53 -12.58 7.43 -16.95
N SER A 54 -13.36 6.55 -16.35
CA SER A 54 -13.36 6.41 -14.88
C SER A 54 -12.04 5.79 -14.45
N ASP A 55 -11.49 6.27 -13.33
CA ASP A 55 -10.33 5.69 -12.66
C ASP A 55 -10.66 4.24 -12.31
N VAL A 56 -10.20 3.31 -13.15
CA VAL A 56 -10.17 1.91 -12.78
C VAL A 56 -8.78 1.71 -12.22
N ASP A 57 -8.67 1.84 -10.90
CA ASP A 57 -7.55 1.32 -10.13
C ASP A 57 -7.32 -0.13 -10.57
N ASN A 58 -6.22 -0.36 -11.28
CA ASN A 58 -5.93 -1.62 -11.94
C ASN A 58 -4.53 -2.16 -11.62
N ARG A 59 -3.80 -1.44 -10.77
CA ARG A 59 -2.53 -1.88 -10.22
C ARG A 59 -2.73 -2.31 -8.78
N LYS A 60 -1.69 -2.90 -8.21
CA LYS A 60 -1.73 -3.41 -6.85
C LYS A 60 -0.53 -2.87 -6.11
N PRO A 61 -0.65 -2.60 -4.80
CA PRO A 61 0.46 -2.08 -4.04
C PRO A 61 1.65 -3.04 -4.06
N VAL A 62 2.85 -2.48 -4.18
CA VAL A 62 4.11 -3.19 -3.98
C VAL A 62 4.65 -2.85 -2.61
N LEU A 63 4.55 -3.80 -1.68
CA LEU A 63 4.98 -3.66 -0.30
C LEU A 63 6.49 -3.88 -0.15
N MET A 64 7.15 -3.00 0.58
CA MET A 64 8.54 -3.14 1.02
C MET A 64 8.63 -2.84 2.52
N PHE A 65 9.31 -3.69 3.27
CA PHE A 65 9.53 -3.47 4.70
C PHE A 65 10.83 -4.14 5.16
N GLN A 66 11.36 -3.67 6.28
CA GLN A 66 12.55 -4.22 6.92
C GLN A 66 12.44 -4.15 8.45
N THR A 67 13.37 -4.80 9.14
CA THR A 67 13.41 -4.80 10.61
C THR A 67 13.57 -3.40 11.19
N LEU A 68 12.72 -3.05 12.16
CA LEU A 68 12.88 -1.85 12.98
C LEU A 68 13.91 -2.11 14.08
N ARG A 69 14.86 -1.20 14.28
CA ARG A 69 15.88 -1.30 15.34
C ARG A 69 15.83 -0.09 16.26
N LEU A 70 15.73 -0.28 17.56
CA LEU A 70 15.74 0.77 18.58
C LEU A 70 16.29 0.26 19.92
N LYS A 71 16.57 1.16 20.85
CA LYS A 71 16.94 0.74 22.21
C LYS A 71 15.70 0.47 23.05
N GLU A 72 15.88 -0.32 24.08
CA GLU A 72 14.89 -0.53 25.11
C GLU A 72 14.37 0.81 25.67
N GLY A 73 13.04 0.96 25.66
CA GLY A 73 12.35 2.13 26.21
C GLY A 73 12.28 3.32 25.26
N ASP A 74 13.02 3.29 24.15
CA ASP A 74 12.97 4.36 23.16
C ASP A 74 11.65 4.33 22.36
N GLN A 75 11.35 5.51 21.81
CA GLN A 75 10.37 5.67 20.75
C GLN A 75 11.10 5.83 19.41
N LYS A 76 10.66 5.13 18.37
CA LYS A 76 11.23 5.25 17.02
C LYS A 76 10.15 5.47 15.97
N LEU A 77 10.36 6.47 15.11
CA LEU A 77 9.52 6.70 13.92
C LEU A 77 9.61 5.51 12.97
N ILE A 78 8.47 5.15 12.37
CA ILE A 78 8.41 4.24 11.23
C ILE A 78 8.24 5.14 10.00
N THR A 79 9.26 5.16 9.14
CA THR A 79 9.28 6.02 7.95
C THR A 79 9.19 5.16 6.69
N PRO A 80 9.07 5.76 5.49
CA PRO A 80 9.14 5.04 4.22
C PRO A 80 10.40 4.18 4.04
N PHE A 81 11.47 4.47 4.81
CA PHE A 81 12.67 3.64 4.83
C PHE A 81 12.40 2.27 5.46
N GLU A 82 11.67 2.21 6.58
CA GLU A 82 11.37 0.97 7.27
C GLU A 82 10.17 0.22 6.70
N LEU A 83 9.14 0.95 6.26
CA LEU A 83 7.90 0.40 5.74
C LEU A 83 7.36 1.31 4.64
N SER A 84 7.10 0.78 3.45
CA SER A 84 6.50 1.53 2.35
C SER A 84 5.67 0.61 1.47
N ALA A 85 4.70 1.20 0.78
CA ALA A 85 3.97 0.56 -0.29
C ALA A 85 3.84 1.55 -1.44
N GLU A 86 4.20 1.11 -2.64
CA GLU A 86 4.10 1.93 -3.85
C GLU A 86 2.98 1.40 -4.74
N ASP A 87 2.08 2.29 -5.13
CA ASP A 87 1.15 2.06 -6.23
C ASP A 87 1.10 3.32 -7.11
N ARG A 88 1.04 3.15 -8.43
CA ARG A 88 1.18 4.27 -9.37
C ARG A 88 -0.12 5.00 -9.63
N ASP A 89 -1.25 4.31 -9.55
CA ASP A 89 -2.58 4.87 -9.80
C ASP A 89 -3.35 5.16 -8.51
N THR A 90 -2.79 4.87 -7.33
CA THR A 90 -3.38 5.14 -6.02
C THR A 90 -2.57 6.19 -5.24
N PRO A 91 -3.22 7.27 -4.75
CA PRO A 91 -2.54 8.28 -3.92
C PRO A 91 -2.19 7.73 -2.53
N ASP A 92 -1.13 8.29 -1.91
CA ASP A 92 -0.59 7.82 -0.63
C ASP A 92 -1.62 7.80 0.52
N GLU A 93 -2.53 8.76 0.54
CA GLU A 93 -3.63 8.88 1.52
C GLU A 93 -4.64 7.72 1.44
N SER A 94 -4.69 7.01 0.30
CA SER A 94 -5.58 5.88 0.05
C SER A 94 -4.89 4.52 0.21
N ILE A 95 -3.56 4.48 0.33
CA ILE A 95 -2.82 3.25 0.64
C ILE A 95 -2.83 3.03 2.14
N VAL A 96 -3.56 2.02 2.61
CA VAL A 96 -3.81 1.76 4.04
C VAL A 96 -3.09 0.51 4.51
N PHE A 97 -2.31 0.65 5.58
CA PHE A 97 -1.75 -0.45 6.36
C PHE A 97 -2.70 -0.78 7.51
N THR A 98 -3.07 -2.05 7.66
CA THR A 98 -3.92 -2.55 8.76
C THR A 98 -3.14 -3.52 9.63
N VAL A 99 -2.99 -3.21 10.91
CA VAL A 99 -2.34 -4.06 11.90
C VAL A 99 -3.29 -5.21 12.26
N THR A 100 -2.86 -6.42 11.94
CA THR A 100 -3.59 -7.67 12.21
C THR A 100 -3.14 -8.37 13.49
N GLN A 101 -1.92 -8.09 13.95
CA GLN A 101 -1.39 -8.49 15.25
C GLN A 101 -0.57 -7.33 15.80
N VAL A 102 -0.94 -6.84 16.98
CA VAL A 102 -0.23 -5.75 17.67
C VAL A 102 1.07 -6.25 18.31
N PRO A 103 2.05 -5.36 18.55
CA PRO A 103 3.24 -5.70 19.32
C PRO A 103 2.91 -6.15 20.75
N VAL A 104 3.78 -6.97 21.32
CA VAL A 104 3.63 -7.52 22.69
C VAL A 104 4.35 -6.64 23.73
N HIS A 105 5.48 -6.05 23.34
CA HIS A 105 6.41 -5.31 24.21
C HIS A 105 6.45 -3.82 23.86
N GLY A 106 5.36 -3.31 23.29
CA GLY A 106 5.25 -1.91 22.92
C GLY A 106 3.94 -1.57 22.22
N LEU A 107 3.88 -0.34 21.70
CA LEU A 107 2.69 0.22 21.07
C LEU A 107 3.05 0.95 19.78
N LEU A 108 2.18 0.82 18.78
CA LEU A 108 2.20 1.68 17.59
C LEU A 108 1.40 2.95 17.89
N LEU A 109 2.03 4.10 17.73
CA LEU A 109 1.49 5.42 18.09
C LEU A 109 1.39 6.32 16.86
N TYR A 110 0.25 6.99 16.74
CA TYR A 110 0.02 8.13 15.87
C TYR A 110 0.35 9.43 16.60
N ASN A 111 1.17 10.26 15.97
CA ASN A 111 1.68 11.52 16.45
C ASN A 111 2.12 11.44 17.93
N SER A 112 2.81 10.35 18.28
CA SER A 112 3.32 10.05 19.63
C SER A 112 2.28 10.02 20.77
N THR A 113 0.98 9.98 20.46
CA THR A 113 -0.08 10.22 21.48
C THR A 113 -1.18 9.17 21.48
N ARG A 114 -1.55 8.63 20.32
CA ARG A 114 -2.71 7.73 20.20
C ARG A 114 -2.28 6.37 19.68
N VAL A 115 -2.65 5.30 20.37
CA VAL A 115 -2.46 3.93 19.87
C VAL A 115 -3.26 3.73 18.59
N VAL A 116 -2.64 3.15 17.56
CA VAL A 116 -3.27 2.91 16.26
C VAL A 116 -3.10 1.47 15.79
N THR A 117 -4.11 0.98 15.09
CA THR A 117 -4.11 -0.32 14.41
C THR A 117 -4.24 -0.18 12.89
N GLY A 118 -4.15 1.04 12.38
CA GLY A 118 -4.12 1.32 10.96
C GLY A 118 -3.64 2.75 10.70
N PHE A 119 -2.97 2.93 9.56
CA PHE A 119 -2.36 4.19 9.13
C PHE A 119 -2.13 4.14 7.62
N THR A 120 -1.91 5.30 7.01
CA THR A 120 -1.72 5.42 5.55
C THR A 120 -0.24 5.52 5.17
N MET A 121 0.05 5.40 3.86
CA MET A 121 1.38 5.74 3.33
C MET A 121 1.71 7.22 3.53
N GLU A 122 0.69 8.10 3.48
CA GLU A 122 0.84 9.53 3.79
C GLU A 122 1.25 9.74 5.26
N ASP A 123 0.63 9.03 6.21
CA ASP A 123 0.99 9.13 7.64
C ASP A 123 2.47 8.77 7.91
N LEU A 124 3.00 7.78 7.18
CA LEU A 124 4.43 7.42 7.24
C LEU A 124 5.31 8.53 6.67
N LYS A 125 4.93 9.11 5.53
CA LYS A 125 5.68 10.22 4.88
C LYS A 125 5.71 11.48 5.74
N GLU A 126 4.62 11.76 6.45
CA GLU A 126 4.48 12.89 7.37
C GLU A 126 5.08 12.61 8.77
N ASN A 127 5.76 11.47 8.97
CA ASN A 127 6.39 11.07 10.23
C ASN A 127 5.41 11.00 11.41
N LEU A 128 4.17 10.57 11.15
CA LEU A 128 3.13 10.48 12.18
C LEU A 128 3.11 9.13 12.88
N ILE A 129 3.75 8.10 12.34
CA ILE A 129 3.72 6.75 12.91
C ILE A 129 5.03 6.43 13.62
N SER A 130 4.91 5.86 14.81
CA SER A 130 6.05 5.45 15.62
C SER A 130 5.74 4.20 16.42
N TYR A 131 6.79 3.50 16.82
CA TYR A 131 6.75 2.43 17.81
C TYR A 131 7.35 2.93 19.13
N GLN A 132 6.70 2.64 20.25
CA GLN A 132 7.19 2.91 21.60
C GLN A 132 7.38 1.59 22.34
N HIS A 133 8.61 1.29 22.75
CA HIS A 133 8.91 0.12 23.56
C HIS A 133 8.48 0.32 25.02
N ASP A 134 8.03 -0.74 25.69
CA ASP A 134 7.44 -0.68 27.04
C ASP A 134 8.45 -0.75 28.20
N GLN A 135 9.75 -0.76 27.89
CA GLN A 135 10.86 -0.92 28.85
C GLN A 135 10.94 -2.32 29.50
N SER A 136 10.34 -3.34 28.88
CA SER A 136 10.58 -4.73 29.28
C SER A 136 11.95 -5.20 28.81
N GLU A 137 12.58 -6.10 29.56
CA GLU A 137 13.89 -6.66 29.20
C GLU A 137 13.76 -7.71 28.07
N THR A 138 13.42 -7.26 26.87
CA THR A 138 13.23 -8.08 25.67
C THR A 138 14.16 -7.66 24.55
N LEU A 139 14.51 -8.61 23.70
CA LEU A 139 15.40 -8.40 22.55
C LEU A 139 14.64 -8.30 21.23
N GLU A 140 13.40 -8.78 21.21
CA GLU A 140 12.58 -8.91 20.01
C GLU A 140 11.12 -8.59 20.33
N ASP A 141 10.49 -7.87 19.40
CA ASP A 141 9.04 -7.73 19.30
C ASP A 141 8.65 -7.77 17.81
N SER A 142 7.36 -7.80 17.50
CA SER A 142 6.90 -7.74 16.13
C SER A 142 5.45 -7.30 16.03
N PHE A 143 5.06 -6.79 14.88
CA PHE A 143 3.65 -6.66 14.54
C PHE A 143 3.39 -7.24 13.15
N SER A 144 2.18 -7.74 12.96
CA SER A 144 1.75 -8.27 11.65
C SER A 144 0.71 -7.36 11.03
N PHE A 145 0.78 -7.15 9.72
CA PHE A 145 -0.06 -6.19 9.01
C PHE A 145 -0.39 -6.63 7.58
N THR A 146 -1.42 -6.04 6.99
CA THR A 146 -1.76 -6.13 5.56
C THR A 146 -1.80 -4.73 4.95
N VAL A 147 -1.74 -4.63 3.62
CA VAL A 147 -1.87 -3.37 2.87
C VAL A 147 -2.95 -3.48 1.80
N THR A 148 -3.64 -2.37 1.53
CA THR A 148 -4.65 -2.22 0.47
C THR A 148 -4.63 -0.80 -0.07
N ASP A 149 -4.93 -0.63 -1.35
CA ASP A 149 -5.22 0.65 -2.03
C ASP A 149 -6.71 1.06 -1.92
N GLY A 150 -7.54 0.23 -1.30
CA GLY A 150 -9.00 0.39 -1.22
C GLY A 150 -9.80 -0.42 -2.26
N THR A 151 -9.18 -0.81 -3.37
CA THR A 151 -9.81 -1.61 -4.44
C THR A 151 -9.36 -3.06 -4.40
N HIS A 152 -8.08 -3.29 -4.14
CA HIS A 152 -7.41 -4.58 -4.10
C HIS A 152 -7.06 -4.98 -2.66
N THR A 153 -7.43 -6.21 -2.33
CA THR A 153 -7.08 -6.84 -1.04
C THR A 153 -5.80 -7.68 -1.10
N ASP A 154 -5.24 -7.85 -2.30
CA ASP A 154 -3.97 -8.55 -2.52
C ASP A 154 -2.90 -7.61 -3.06
N PHE A 155 -1.65 -7.87 -2.69
CA PHE A 155 -0.50 -6.99 -2.95
C PHE A 155 0.75 -7.81 -3.28
N TYR A 156 1.75 -7.17 -3.87
CA TYR A 156 3.07 -7.76 -4.09
C TYR A 156 3.99 -7.48 -2.89
N VAL A 157 4.99 -8.34 -2.66
CA VAL A 157 6.01 -8.13 -1.63
C VAL A 157 7.39 -8.12 -2.30
N TYR A 158 8.14 -7.02 -2.14
CA TYR A 158 9.49 -6.91 -2.67
C TYR A 158 10.48 -7.74 -1.82
N PRO A 159 11.49 -8.41 -2.43
CA PRO A 159 11.83 -8.42 -3.87
C PRO A 159 11.05 -9.44 -4.70
N GLU A 160 10.28 -10.35 -4.08
CA GLU A 160 9.57 -11.45 -4.73
C GLU A 160 8.22 -11.02 -5.32
N THR A 161 8.25 -10.17 -6.35
CA THR A 161 7.05 -9.63 -7.02
C THR A 161 6.44 -10.57 -8.09
N ALA A 162 6.76 -11.87 -8.06
CA ALA A 162 6.29 -12.85 -9.05
C ALA A 162 4.80 -13.23 -8.88
N SER A 163 4.27 -13.11 -7.66
CA SER A 163 2.88 -13.41 -7.31
C SER A 163 2.38 -12.48 -6.22
N THR A 164 1.07 -12.23 -6.19
CA THR A 164 0.44 -11.46 -5.12
C THR A 164 0.12 -12.34 -3.91
N THR A 165 -0.12 -11.70 -2.77
CA THR A 165 -0.55 -12.35 -1.53
C THR A 165 -1.63 -11.52 -0.84
N ARG A 166 -2.44 -12.19 0.00
CA ARG A 166 -3.39 -11.57 0.94
C ARG A 166 -3.00 -11.82 2.40
N ARG A 167 -1.90 -12.53 2.62
CA ARG A 167 -1.46 -12.92 3.96
C ARG A 167 -0.82 -11.72 4.65
N SER A 168 -1.08 -11.60 5.95
CA SER A 168 -0.35 -10.66 6.79
C SER A 168 1.15 -10.88 6.67
N GLN A 169 1.90 -9.78 6.59
CA GLN A 169 3.34 -9.74 6.69
C GLN A 169 3.74 -9.37 8.11
N THR A 170 4.90 -9.82 8.57
CA THR A 170 5.39 -9.55 9.93
C THR A 170 6.62 -8.66 9.86
N MET A 171 6.54 -7.48 10.48
CA MET A 171 7.69 -6.60 10.66
C MET A 171 8.31 -6.90 12.02
N ASN A 172 9.57 -7.33 12.00
CA ASN A 172 10.33 -7.58 13.22
C ASN A 172 10.83 -6.26 13.81
N ILE A 173 10.94 -6.24 15.14
CA ILE A 173 11.50 -5.15 15.93
C ILE A 173 12.63 -5.75 16.76
N GLU A 174 13.86 -5.34 16.48
CA GLU A 174 15.03 -5.70 17.28
C GLU A 174 15.27 -4.61 18.34
N VAL A 175 15.26 -5.02 19.60
CA VAL A 175 15.45 -4.16 20.76
C VAL A 175 16.88 -4.31 21.26
N ILE A 176 17.61 -3.19 21.30
CA ILE A 176 18.96 -3.12 21.83
C ILE A 176 18.85 -2.89 23.35
N PRO A 177 19.27 -3.86 24.18
CA PRO A 177 19.13 -3.74 25.63
C PRO A 177 19.96 -2.56 26.16
N VAL A 178 19.44 -1.91 27.19
CA VAL A 178 20.16 -0.87 27.93
C VAL A 178 20.64 -1.49 29.24
N ASP A 179 21.92 -1.30 29.59
CA ASP A 179 22.47 -1.84 30.85
C ASP A 179 21.81 -1.16 32.06
N ASN A 180 20.79 -1.82 32.61
CA ASN A 180 20.02 -1.34 33.75
C ASN A 180 20.63 -1.80 35.11
N GLY A 181 21.82 -2.40 35.12
CA GLY A 181 22.53 -2.78 36.35
C GLY A 181 21.90 -3.91 37.17
N ILE A 182 20.86 -4.57 36.67
CA ILE A 182 20.26 -5.75 37.29
C ILE A 182 20.82 -7.00 36.59
N PRO A 183 21.54 -7.89 37.28
CA PRO A 183 21.96 -9.16 36.70
C PRO A 183 20.73 -9.98 36.32
N GLN A 184 20.61 -10.35 35.04
CA GLN A 184 19.72 -11.44 34.66
C GLN A 184 20.26 -12.72 35.29
N ASP A 185 19.40 -13.44 36.01
CA ASP A 185 19.71 -14.75 36.56
C ASP A 185 19.79 -15.74 35.38
N VAL A 186 20.95 -15.76 34.71
CA VAL A 186 21.31 -16.83 33.78
C VAL A 186 21.38 -18.07 34.65
N GLY A 187 20.29 -18.84 34.68
CA GLY A 187 20.12 -20.02 35.50
C GLY A 187 21.35 -20.92 35.43
N LYS A 188 22.26 -20.75 36.39
CA LYS A 188 23.23 -21.78 36.72
C LYS A 188 22.47 -22.78 37.54
N THR A 189 22.04 -23.85 36.89
CA THR A 189 21.78 -25.13 37.55
C THR A 189 23.05 -25.46 38.35
N LEU A 190 22.99 -25.16 39.65
CA LEU A 190 23.92 -25.68 40.64
C LEU A 190 23.59 -27.16 40.78
N ASP A 191 24.25 -28.01 39.99
CA ASP A 191 24.40 -29.41 40.38
C ASP A 191 25.36 -29.45 41.58
N ARG A 192 24.77 -29.30 42.76
CA ARG A 192 25.34 -29.73 44.02
C ARG A 192 24.66 -31.04 44.41
N ASP A 193 25.39 -32.13 44.25
CA ASP A 193 25.37 -33.30 45.13
C ASP A 193 26.83 -33.85 45.06
N LYS A 194 27.69 -33.73 46.09
CA LYS A 194 27.75 -34.51 47.34
C LYS A 194 27.43 -35.99 47.06
N SER A 195 28.30 -36.98 47.26
CA SER A 195 29.37 -37.19 48.23
C SER A 195 30.33 -38.25 47.70
#